data_AF-A0A3M1AMZ6-F1
#
_entry.id   AF-A0A3M1AMZ6-F1
#
_cell.length_a   1.000
_cell.length_b   1.000
_cell.length_c   1.000
_cell.angle_alpha   90.00
_cell.angle_beta   90.00
_cell.angle_gamma   90.00
#
_symmetry.space_group_name_H-M   'P 1'
#
loop_
_entity.id
_entity.type
_entity.pdbx_description
1 polymer ?
#
loop_
_entity_poly.entity_id
_entity_poly.type
_entity_poly.pdbx_seq_one_letter_code
_entity_poly.pdbx_strand_id
1 'polypeptide(L)'
;MKLDVVFVAQQGELEAMAAVLAASLRKFCENQVFLHVIEPIPEQEYGRISPETRRFLDDLGVQWYAFANPISDEYKIFNKLNAFKIQPQGDRILFLDSDILIRRSITPLLRYFTHAFAARTAGAQRYSARVSDWEPVYRLFNLEVPRVRWPAWGTYEWGPPYFNAGVILVDPELDFSTHWIDTCYQIHHASTVHLENPGTVQVGLPVVLYRQNIEFALLDGRFNFALNKWWGKLMKRH
;
A
#
# COMPACT_ATOMS: atom_id res chain seq x y z
N MET A 1 -13.51 18.75 0.10
CA MET A 1 -13.10 17.35 0.29
C MET A 1 -11.62 17.25 -0.05
N LYS A 2 -10.80 16.79 0.90
CA LYS A 2 -9.35 16.69 0.75
C LYS A 2 -8.87 15.29 1.14
N LEU A 3 -7.78 14.84 0.54
CA LEU A 3 -7.17 13.54 0.79
C LEU A 3 -5.84 13.71 1.50
N ASP A 4 -5.58 12.90 2.53
CA ASP A 4 -4.24 12.73 3.07
C ASP A 4 -3.52 11.67 2.23
N VAL A 5 -2.52 12.08 1.46
CA VAL A 5 -1.71 11.15 0.67
C VAL A 5 -0.43 10.84 1.41
N VAL A 6 -0.24 9.56 1.75
CA VAL A 6 0.89 9.07 2.55
C VAL A 6 1.78 8.18 1.70
N PHE A 7 3.09 8.38 1.78
CA PHE A 7 4.10 7.55 1.13
C PHE A 7 5.38 7.50 1.97
N VAL A 8 6.25 6.53 1.68
CA VAL A 8 7.50 6.32 2.45
C VAL A 8 8.67 6.93 1.70
N ALA A 9 9.52 7.71 2.37
CA ALA A 9 10.79 8.15 1.80
C ALA A 9 11.94 7.57 2.65
N GLN A 10 12.90 6.93 1.99
CA GLN A 10 14.15 6.47 2.62
C GLN A 10 15.30 6.73 1.67
N GLN A 11 16.53 6.83 2.20
CA GLN A 11 17.71 7.11 1.40
C GLN A 11 17.88 6.07 0.28
N GLY A 12 18.37 6.52 -0.88
CA GLY A 12 18.63 5.70 -2.07
C GLY A 12 17.59 5.94 -3.17
N GLU A 13 17.21 4.89 -3.91
CA GLU A 13 16.29 5.04 -5.05
C GLU A 13 14.91 5.56 -4.64
N LEU A 14 14.40 5.11 -3.48
CA LEU A 14 13.09 5.51 -2.98
C LEU A 14 13.02 7.01 -2.63
N GLU A 15 14.13 7.65 -2.29
CA GLU A 15 14.20 9.09 -2.06
C GLU A 15 13.82 9.87 -3.33
N ALA A 16 14.48 9.56 -4.44
CA ALA A 16 14.20 10.19 -5.73
C ALA A 16 12.78 9.87 -6.22
N MET A 17 12.32 8.64 -6.04
CA MET A 17 10.96 8.23 -6.41
C MET A 17 9.90 8.98 -5.59
N ALA A 18 10.09 9.11 -4.27
CA ALA A 18 9.21 9.88 -3.39
C ALA A 18 9.13 11.36 -3.81
N ALA A 19 10.25 11.98 -4.20
CA ALA A 19 10.27 13.33 -4.74
C ALA A 19 9.46 13.45 -6.04
N VAL A 20 9.62 12.50 -6.97
CA VAL A 20 8.85 12.49 -8.23
C VAL A 20 7.35 12.27 -7.96
N LEU A 21 6.99 11.36 -7.05
CA LEU A 21 5.60 11.15 -6.65
C LEU A 21 4.99 12.44 -6.10
N ALA A 22 5.64 13.09 -5.14
CA ALA A 22 5.18 14.35 -4.55
C ALA A 22 5.01 15.47 -5.60
N ALA A 23 5.98 15.62 -6.50
CA ALA A 23 5.92 16.58 -7.59
C ALA A 23 4.74 16.31 -8.53
N SER A 24 4.51 15.04 -8.88
CA SER A 24 3.39 14.64 -9.74
C SER A 24 2.03 14.85 -9.06
N LEU A 25 1.92 14.60 -7.75
CA LEU A 25 0.73 14.90 -6.95
C LEU A 25 0.43 16.39 -6.97
N ARG A 26 1.43 17.24 -6.71
CA ARG A 26 1.24 18.70 -6.77
C ARG A 26 0.82 19.18 -8.14
N LYS A 27 1.44 18.66 -9.20
CA LYS A 27 1.11 19.00 -10.58
C LYS A 27 -0.33 18.65 -10.97
N PHE A 28 -0.86 17.50 -10.53
CA PHE A 28 -2.14 16.98 -11.01
C PHE A 28 -3.31 17.06 -10.02
N CYS A 29 -3.01 17.27 -8.74
CA CYS A 29 -4.01 17.29 -7.66
C CYS A 29 -3.99 18.62 -6.88
N GLU A 30 -2.99 19.48 -7.09
CA GLU A 30 -2.89 20.81 -6.49
C GLU A 30 -3.24 20.79 -4.98
N ASN A 31 -4.23 21.59 -4.58
CA ASN A 31 -4.70 21.78 -3.21
C ASN A 31 -5.74 20.74 -2.76
N GLN A 32 -6.01 19.70 -3.56
CA GLN A 32 -6.94 18.62 -3.21
C GLN A 32 -6.30 17.60 -2.25
N VAL A 33 -4.98 17.65 -2.05
CA VAL A 33 -4.24 16.69 -1.23
C VAL A 33 -3.36 17.36 -0.18
N PHE A 34 -3.38 16.82 1.03
CA PHE A 34 -2.33 16.99 2.03
C PHE A 34 -1.29 15.89 1.80
N LEU A 35 0.00 16.23 1.82
CA LEU A 35 1.07 15.27 1.56
C LEU A 35 1.76 14.92 2.86
N HIS A 36 1.93 13.63 3.10
CA HIS A 36 2.55 13.10 4.30
C HIS A 36 3.66 12.12 3.90
N VAL A 37 4.84 12.30 4.48
CA VAL A 37 6.00 11.44 4.24
C VAL A 37 6.35 10.72 5.51
N ILE A 38 6.45 9.39 5.43
CA ILE A 38 7.04 8.57 6.47
C ILE A 38 8.51 8.38 6.16
N GLU A 39 9.37 8.89 7.03
CA GLU A 39 10.82 8.68 7.04
C GLU A 39 11.13 7.58 8.09
N PRO A 40 11.46 6.36 7.66
CA PRO A 40 11.70 5.26 8.60
C PRO A 40 12.91 5.53 9.49
N ILE A 41 12.82 5.11 10.76
CA ILE A 41 13.93 5.15 11.73
C ILE A 41 14.29 3.72 12.14
N PRO A 42 15.55 3.43 12.52
CA PRO A 42 16.65 4.38 12.76
C PRO A 42 17.45 4.77 11.50
N GLU A 43 18.09 5.95 11.53
CA GLU A 43 18.90 6.48 10.42
C GLU A 43 20.03 5.52 10.00
N GLN A 44 20.60 4.77 10.94
CA GLN A 44 21.68 3.81 10.66
C GLN A 44 21.24 2.70 9.70
N GLU A 45 19.94 2.37 9.65
CA GLU A 45 19.37 1.32 8.80
C GLU A 45 18.77 1.88 7.50
N TYR A 46 18.12 3.04 7.59
CA TYR A 46 17.35 3.62 6.48
C TYR A 46 18.04 4.79 5.78
N GLY A 47 19.18 5.22 6.31
CA GLY A 47 19.89 6.41 5.88
C GLY A 47 19.13 7.68 6.23
N ARG A 48 19.68 8.81 5.76
CA ARG A 48 19.07 10.13 5.87
C ARG A 48 18.72 10.64 4.49
N ILE A 49 17.51 11.18 4.34
CA ILE A 49 17.13 11.91 3.12
C ILE A 49 18.07 13.11 2.93
N SER A 50 18.55 13.31 1.70
CA SER A 50 19.46 14.42 1.41
C SER A 50 18.82 15.77 1.78
N PRO A 51 19.61 16.76 2.23
CA PRO A 51 19.09 18.10 2.52
C PRO A 51 18.39 18.75 1.32
N GLU A 52 18.83 18.43 0.10
CA GLU A 52 18.24 18.91 -1.16
C GLU A 52 16.84 18.31 -1.37
N THR A 53 16.70 16.99 -1.27
CA THR A 53 15.38 16.34 -1.41
C THR A 53 14.43 16.75 -0.28
N ARG A 54 14.92 16.84 0.96
CA ARG A 54 14.10 17.27 2.09
C ARG A 54 13.56 18.69 1.87
N ARG A 55 14.42 19.64 1.47
CA ARG A 55 13.99 21.00 1.13
C ARG A 55 13.00 21.01 -0.02
N PHE A 56 13.24 20.24 -1.07
CA PHE A 56 12.32 20.13 -2.20
C PHE A 56 10.93 19.64 -1.74
N LEU A 57 10.86 18.61 -0.91
CA LEU A 57 9.61 18.10 -0.37
C LEU A 57 8.96 19.12 0.60
N ASP A 58 9.74 19.81 1.42
CA ASP A 58 9.25 20.89 2.30
C ASP A 58 8.63 22.03 1.49
N ASP A 59 9.23 22.42 0.35
CA ASP A 59 8.69 23.44 -0.57
C ASP A 59 7.37 22.98 -1.21
N LEU A 60 7.17 21.66 -1.35
CA LEU A 60 5.88 21.07 -1.75
C LEU A 60 4.90 20.96 -0.59
N GLY A 61 5.25 21.40 0.62
CA GLY A 61 4.38 21.39 1.80
C GLY A 61 4.04 19.99 2.27
N VAL A 62 5.02 19.08 2.30
CA VAL A 62 4.83 17.77 2.96
C VAL A 62 4.90 17.90 4.47
N GLN A 63 4.16 17.05 5.18
CA GLN A 63 4.29 16.83 6.61
C GLN A 63 5.08 15.54 6.86
N TRP A 64 6.08 15.60 7.73
CA TRP A 64 6.96 14.48 8.02
C TRP A 64 6.54 13.70 9.26
N TYR A 65 6.65 12.38 9.17
CA TYR A 65 6.48 11.44 10.26
C TYR A 65 7.69 10.52 10.32
N ALA A 66 8.12 10.17 11.54
CA ALA A 66 9.20 9.22 11.76
C ALA A 66 8.68 8.03 12.55
N PHE A 67 8.81 6.82 12.00
CA PHE A 67 8.36 5.60 12.64
C PHE A 67 9.39 4.49 12.48
N ALA A 68 9.55 3.68 13.53
CA ALA A 68 10.31 2.45 13.42
C ALA A 68 9.56 1.43 12.56
N ASN A 69 10.31 0.54 11.90
CA ASN A 69 9.73 -0.61 11.24
C ASN A 69 9.00 -1.47 12.28
N PRO A 70 7.71 -1.78 12.08
CA PRO A 70 6.90 -2.36 13.15
C PRO A 70 7.09 -3.88 13.31
N ILE A 71 7.85 -4.53 12.43
CA ILE A 71 8.02 -6.00 12.45
C ILE A 71 9.49 -6.38 12.42
N SER A 72 10.23 -5.98 11.38
CA SER A 72 11.63 -6.36 11.21
C SER A 72 12.34 -5.41 10.25
N ASP A 73 13.46 -4.84 10.70
CA ASP A 73 14.32 -3.95 9.92
C ASP A 73 14.96 -4.64 8.71
N GLU A 74 15.10 -5.97 8.74
CA GLU A 74 15.57 -6.78 7.60
C GLU A 74 14.69 -6.57 6.35
N TYR A 75 13.39 -6.28 6.56
CA TYR A 75 12.41 -6.18 5.49
C TYR A 75 11.79 -4.78 5.46
N LYS A 76 12.44 -3.89 4.70
CA LYS A 76 12.04 -2.48 4.52
C LYS A 76 10.59 -2.30 4.02
N ILE A 77 10.01 -3.33 3.39
CA ILE A 77 8.61 -3.33 2.96
C ILE A 77 7.63 -3.10 4.11
N PHE A 78 7.97 -3.49 5.34
CA PHE A 78 7.11 -3.31 6.52
C PHE A 78 6.98 -1.86 6.97
N ASN A 79 7.86 -0.94 6.51
CA ASN A 79 7.73 0.49 6.79
C ASN A 79 6.37 1.05 6.36
N LYS A 80 5.78 0.54 5.28
CA LYS A 80 4.47 1.00 4.81
C LYS A 80 3.31 0.66 5.74
N LEU A 81 3.48 -0.30 6.64
CA LEU A 81 2.43 -0.65 7.61
C LEU A 81 2.14 0.51 8.58
N ASN A 82 3.07 1.47 8.71
CA ASN A 82 2.86 2.70 9.48
C ASN A 82 2.04 3.77 8.72
N ALA A 83 1.66 3.57 7.46
CA ALA A 83 1.03 4.57 6.59
C ALA A 83 -0.24 5.23 7.17
N PHE A 84 -0.99 4.51 8.01
CA PHE A 84 -2.27 4.99 8.54
C PHE A 84 -2.18 5.42 10.01
N LYS A 85 -0.96 5.58 10.56
CA LYS A 85 -0.71 6.11 11.92
C LYS A 85 -0.56 7.63 11.96
N ILE A 86 -0.74 8.30 10.82
CA ILE A 86 -0.65 9.76 10.72
C ILE A 86 -1.85 10.42 11.40
N GLN A 87 -1.76 11.73 11.63
CA GLN A 87 -2.92 12.53 12.05
C GLN A 87 -3.64 13.04 10.79
N PRO A 88 -4.84 12.52 10.47
CA PRO A 88 -5.54 12.92 9.25
C PRO A 88 -6.00 14.38 9.31
N GLN A 89 -5.93 15.05 8.16
CA GLN A 89 -6.45 16.41 7.93
C GLN A 89 -7.57 16.43 6.88
N GLY A 90 -7.65 15.38 6.07
CA GLY A 90 -8.66 15.16 5.03
C GLY A 90 -9.71 14.14 5.44
N ASP A 91 -10.56 13.81 4.47
CA ASP A 91 -11.71 12.94 4.66
C ASP A 91 -11.34 11.44 4.53
N ARG A 92 -10.23 11.14 3.84
CA ARG A 92 -9.68 9.78 3.66
C ARG A 92 -8.15 9.82 3.62
N ILE A 93 -7.55 8.71 4.03
CA ILE A 93 -6.11 8.47 3.91
C ILE A 93 -5.86 7.59 2.68
N LEU A 94 -5.03 8.05 1.75
CA LEU A 94 -4.57 7.33 0.57
C LEU A 94 -3.08 7.00 0.73
N PHE A 95 -2.75 5.73 0.92
CA PHE A 95 -1.38 5.27 0.80
C PHE A 95 -1.02 5.03 -0.67
N LEU A 96 0.17 5.50 -1.07
CA LEU A 96 0.79 5.22 -2.36
C LEU A 96 2.22 4.70 -2.15
N ASP A 97 2.59 3.63 -2.88
CA ASP A 97 3.99 3.27 -3.03
C ASP A 97 4.75 4.41 -3.71
N SER A 98 5.98 4.66 -3.26
CA SER A 98 6.76 5.83 -3.68
C SER A 98 7.21 5.77 -5.13
N ASP A 99 7.22 4.58 -5.74
CA ASP A 99 7.51 4.35 -7.15
C ASP A 99 6.30 4.62 -8.08
N ILE A 100 5.19 5.13 -7.54
CA ILE A 100 4.01 5.53 -8.32
C ILE A 100 4.21 6.92 -8.94
N LEU A 101 3.80 7.03 -10.21
CA LEU A 101 3.70 8.31 -10.91
C LEU A 101 2.23 8.69 -11.14
N ILE A 102 1.82 9.86 -10.64
CA ILE A 102 0.50 10.42 -10.93
C ILE A 102 0.51 11.05 -12.32
N ARG A 103 -0.49 10.71 -13.15
CA ARG A 103 -0.62 11.22 -14.53
C ARG A 103 -1.86 12.07 -14.77
N ARG A 104 -2.81 12.06 -13.83
CA ARG A 104 -4.10 12.75 -13.88
C ARG A 104 -4.58 13.00 -12.45
N SER A 105 -5.55 13.89 -12.28
CA SER A 105 -6.19 14.13 -10.99
C SER A 105 -6.73 12.84 -10.37
N ILE A 106 -6.62 12.73 -9.04
CA ILE A 106 -7.16 11.64 -8.24
C ILE A 106 -8.64 11.82 -7.87
N THR A 107 -9.32 12.88 -8.32
CA THR A 107 -10.76 13.12 -8.09
C THR A 107 -11.65 11.89 -8.36
N PRO A 108 -11.37 11.00 -9.33
CA PRO A 108 -12.20 9.80 -9.50
C PRO A 108 -12.17 8.81 -8.32
N LEU A 109 -11.28 8.97 -7.33
CA LEU A 109 -11.30 8.20 -6.07
C LEU A 109 -12.50 8.52 -5.19
N LEU A 110 -13.10 9.71 -5.32
CA LEU A 110 -14.19 10.16 -4.46
C LEU A 110 -15.39 9.19 -4.48
N ARG A 111 -15.60 8.48 -5.60
CA ARG A 111 -16.68 7.49 -5.72
C ARG A 111 -16.53 6.27 -4.79
N TYR A 112 -15.35 6.03 -4.23
CA TYR A 112 -15.11 4.93 -3.29
C TYR A 112 -15.24 5.34 -1.84
N PHE A 113 -15.52 6.62 -1.55
CA PHE A 113 -15.62 7.12 -0.16
C PHE A 113 -16.82 6.53 0.57
N THR A 114 -17.77 5.91 -0.15
CA THR A 114 -18.89 5.17 0.45
C THR A 114 -18.47 3.85 1.12
N HIS A 115 -17.20 3.47 1.03
CA HIS A 115 -16.65 2.28 1.69
C HIS A 115 -15.51 2.69 2.62
N ALA A 116 -15.34 1.95 3.71
CA ALA A 116 -14.30 2.24 4.69
C ALA A 116 -12.89 1.88 4.18
N PHE A 117 -12.81 1.00 3.18
CA PHE A 117 -11.56 0.62 2.53
C PHE A 117 -11.73 0.49 1.02
N ALA A 118 -10.70 0.84 0.25
CA ALA A 118 -10.63 0.48 -1.16
C ALA A 118 -9.19 0.19 -1.61
N ALA A 119 -8.99 -0.89 -2.35
CA ALA A 119 -7.72 -1.23 -2.95
C ALA A 119 -7.93 -1.92 -4.30
N ARG A 120 -6.85 -2.07 -5.07
CA ARG A 120 -6.88 -2.85 -6.31
C ARG A 120 -6.55 -4.31 -6.04
N THR A 121 -7.14 -5.24 -6.78
CA THR A 121 -6.65 -6.62 -6.80
C THR A 121 -5.20 -6.67 -7.30
N ALA A 122 -4.42 -7.60 -6.77
CA ALA A 122 -3.05 -7.79 -7.26
C ALA A 122 -3.05 -8.34 -8.69
N GLY A 123 -1.95 -8.10 -9.42
CA GLY A 123 -1.81 -8.50 -10.83
C GLY A 123 -1.85 -10.02 -11.04
N ALA A 124 -0.80 -10.71 -10.59
CA ALA A 124 -0.82 -12.17 -10.47
C ALA A 124 -1.15 -12.56 -9.03
N GLN A 125 -1.77 -13.72 -8.82
CA GLN A 125 -1.89 -14.35 -7.50
C GLN A 125 -0.52 -14.85 -7.04
N ARG A 126 0.42 -13.93 -6.78
CA ARG A 126 1.81 -14.22 -6.42
C ARG A 126 1.94 -15.08 -5.17
N TYR A 127 0.93 -15.03 -4.31
CA TYR A 127 0.81 -15.98 -3.22
C TYR A 127 0.22 -17.29 -3.70
N SER A 128 -1.11 -17.37 -3.90
CA SER A 128 -1.75 -18.53 -4.49
C SER A 128 -3.22 -18.25 -4.85
N ALA A 129 -3.70 -18.94 -5.89
CA ALA A 129 -5.13 -19.02 -6.21
C ALA A 129 -5.86 -20.14 -5.44
N ARG A 130 -5.13 -21.09 -4.83
CA ARG A 130 -5.70 -22.29 -4.19
C ARG A 130 -6.11 -22.00 -2.75
N VAL A 131 -7.33 -22.37 -2.39
CA VAL A 131 -7.88 -22.19 -1.03
C VAL A 131 -6.99 -22.86 0.03
N SER A 132 -6.50 -24.06 -0.26
CA SER A 132 -5.64 -24.84 0.64
C SER A 132 -4.40 -24.08 1.12
N ASP A 133 -3.88 -23.19 0.28
CA ASP A 133 -2.66 -22.46 0.60
C ASP A 133 -2.96 -21.32 1.57
N TRP A 134 -4.18 -20.77 1.55
CA TRP A 134 -4.65 -19.72 2.46
C TRP A 134 -5.16 -20.25 3.80
N GLU A 135 -5.55 -21.52 3.89
CA GLU A 135 -6.08 -22.12 5.12
C GLU A 135 -5.14 -21.96 6.32
N PRO A 136 -3.81 -22.23 6.23
CA PRO A 136 -2.90 -21.98 7.34
C PRO A 136 -2.89 -20.53 7.81
N VAL A 137 -2.98 -19.58 6.88
CA VAL A 137 -2.98 -18.14 7.19
C VAL A 137 -4.23 -17.74 7.98
N TYR A 138 -5.43 -18.08 7.47
CA TYR A 138 -6.67 -17.74 8.15
C TYR A 138 -6.83 -18.49 9.48
N ARG A 139 -6.30 -19.72 9.58
CA ARG A 139 -6.30 -20.50 10.81
C ARG A 139 -5.52 -19.83 11.95
N LEU A 140 -4.47 -19.05 11.66
CA LEU A 140 -3.76 -18.26 12.69
C LEU A 140 -4.69 -17.34 13.48
N PHE A 141 -5.78 -16.89 12.84
CA PHE A 141 -6.74 -15.96 13.42
C PHE A 141 -8.07 -16.64 13.80
N ASN A 142 -8.13 -17.97 13.80
CA ASN A 142 -9.35 -18.76 13.99
C ASN A 142 -10.46 -18.41 12.97
N LEU A 143 -10.08 -18.14 11.73
CA LEU A 143 -10.99 -17.78 10.64
C LEU A 143 -11.04 -18.91 9.59
N GLU A 144 -12.18 -19.01 8.91
CA GLU A 144 -12.28 -19.76 7.66
C GLU A 144 -11.85 -18.89 6.47
N VAL A 145 -11.30 -19.50 5.42
CA VAL A 145 -11.01 -18.77 4.18
C VAL A 145 -12.35 -18.31 3.59
N PRO A 146 -12.52 -17.01 3.25
CA PRO A 146 -13.75 -16.48 2.69
C PRO A 146 -14.19 -17.27 1.47
N ARG A 147 -15.49 -17.43 1.22
CA ARG A 147 -15.99 -18.13 0.02
C ARG A 147 -15.95 -17.29 -1.25
N VAL A 148 -15.89 -15.96 -1.10
CA VAL A 148 -15.78 -15.04 -2.24
C VAL A 148 -14.49 -15.28 -3.02
N ARG A 149 -14.60 -15.29 -4.35
CA ARG A 149 -13.47 -15.50 -5.26
C ARG A 149 -13.39 -14.33 -6.22
N TRP A 150 -12.18 -13.83 -6.46
CA TRP A 150 -11.96 -12.74 -7.40
C TRP A 150 -10.82 -13.00 -8.37
N PRO A 151 -10.94 -12.45 -9.59
CA PRO A 151 -9.89 -12.58 -10.59
C PRO A 151 -8.72 -11.65 -10.25
N ALA A 152 -7.51 -12.21 -10.33
CA ALA A 152 -6.29 -11.42 -10.35
C ALA A 152 -6.26 -10.50 -11.58
N TRP A 153 -5.69 -9.31 -11.43
CA TRP A 153 -5.63 -8.34 -12.50
C TRP A 153 -4.65 -8.74 -13.61
N GLY A 154 -5.18 -9.06 -14.79
CA GLY A 154 -4.38 -9.33 -15.99
C GLY A 154 -4.03 -10.81 -16.19
N THR A 155 -4.07 -11.66 -15.16
CA THR A 155 -4.01 -13.13 -15.33
C THR A 155 -5.38 -13.79 -15.31
N TYR A 156 -6.39 -13.14 -14.68
CA TYR A 156 -7.74 -13.69 -14.48
C TYR A 156 -7.78 -15.00 -13.68
N GLU A 157 -6.75 -15.29 -12.90
CA GLU A 157 -6.75 -16.41 -11.96
C GLU A 157 -7.71 -16.11 -10.80
N TRP A 158 -8.68 -16.99 -10.59
CA TRP A 158 -9.68 -16.84 -9.54
C TRP A 158 -9.19 -17.48 -8.25
N GLY A 159 -9.15 -16.69 -7.18
CA GLY A 159 -8.72 -17.16 -5.86
C GLY A 159 -9.36 -16.34 -4.74
N PRO A 160 -9.00 -16.62 -3.47
CA PRO A 160 -9.35 -15.74 -2.37
C PRO A 160 -8.94 -14.28 -2.64
N PRO A 161 -9.58 -13.30 -1.97
CA PRO A 161 -9.22 -11.89 -2.16
C PRO A 161 -7.74 -11.64 -1.94
N TYR A 162 -7.09 -10.98 -2.91
CA TYR A 162 -5.67 -10.66 -2.85
C TYR A 162 -5.43 -9.30 -3.48
N PHE A 163 -4.87 -8.38 -2.69
CA PHE A 163 -4.78 -6.96 -3.05
C PHE A 163 -3.34 -6.55 -3.32
N ASN A 164 -3.19 -5.57 -4.20
CA ASN A 164 -1.95 -4.82 -4.30
C ASN A 164 -1.85 -3.86 -3.10
N ALA A 165 -0.71 -3.88 -2.40
CA ALA A 165 -0.47 -3.06 -1.21
C ALA A 165 0.18 -1.69 -1.51
N GLY A 166 0.19 -1.26 -2.77
CA GLY A 166 0.80 -0.01 -3.23
C GLY A 166 -0.20 1.11 -3.51
N VAL A 167 -1.50 0.83 -3.56
CA VAL A 167 -2.55 1.87 -3.59
C VAL A 167 -3.70 1.42 -2.70
N ILE A 168 -3.87 2.10 -1.57
CA ILE A 168 -4.84 1.74 -0.54
C ILE A 168 -5.51 3.02 -0.04
N LEU A 169 -6.85 3.06 -0.08
CA LEU A 169 -7.67 4.11 0.47
C LEU A 169 -8.35 3.60 1.74
N VAL A 170 -8.28 4.38 2.83
CA VAL A 170 -8.80 4.01 4.15
C VAL A 170 -9.58 5.18 4.75
N ASP A 171 -10.69 4.86 5.41
CA ASP A 171 -11.41 5.78 6.29
C ASP A 171 -10.60 6.01 7.57
N PRO A 172 -10.22 7.27 7.90
CA PRO A 172 -9.37 7.57 9.06
C PRO A 172 -9.94 7.10 10.40
N GLU A 173 -11.26 6.87 10.50
CA GLU A 173 -11.89 6.33 11.71
C GLU A 173 -11.55 4.84 11.95
N LEU A 174 -10.99 4.15 10.95
CA LEU A 174 -10.47 2.80 11.13
C LEU A 174 -9.10 2.84 11.81
N ASP A 175 -8.92 2.06 12.87
CA ASP A 175 -7.61 1.75 13.44
C ASP A 175 -6.83 0.72 12.58
N PHE A 176 -6.78 0.99 11.27
CA PHE A 176 -6.39 0.02 10.25
C PHE A 176 -4.91 -0.37 10.38
N SER A 177 -4.01 0.58 10.61
CA SER A 177 -2.58 0.29 10.77
C SER A 177 -2.32 -0.65 11.94
N THR A 178 -2.99 -0.46 13.08
CA THR A 178 -2.81 -1.33 14.26
C THR A 178 -3.19 -2.77 13.95
N HIS A 179 -4.38 -2.98 13.37
CA HIS A 179 -4.85 -4.32 13.03
C HIS A 179 -4.04 -4.95 11.88
N TRP A 180 -3.58 -4.15 10.92
CA TRP A 180 -2.78 -4.65 9.80
C TRP A 180 -1.36 -5.03 10.24
N ILE A 181 -0.74 -4.24 11.12
CA ILE A 181 0.55 -4.56 11.75
C ILE A 181 0.45 -5.87 12.54
N ASP A 182 -0.52 -5.98 13.44
CA ASP A 182 -0.73 -7.20 14.26
C ASP A 182 -0.93 -8.43 13.36
N THR A 183 -1.75 -8.30 12.32
CA THR A 183 -1.98 -9.38 11.35
C THR A 183 -0.70 -9.78 10.61
N CYS A 184 0.06 -8.81 10.09
CA CYS A 184 1.31 -9.09 9.39
C CYS A 184 2.38 -9.67 10.32
N TYR A 185 2.44 -9.21 11.58
CA TYR A 185 3.37 -9.72 12.58
C TYR A 185 3.12 -11.20 12.87
N GLN A 186 1.87 -11.58 13.15
CA GLN A 186 1.51 -12.98 13.39
C GLN A 186 1.79 -13.87 12.18
N ILE A 187 1.51 -13.39 10.97
CA ILE A 187 1.82 -14.12 9.73
C ILE A 187 3.33 -14.29 9.55
N HIS A 188 4.11 -13.23 9.74
CA HIS A 188 5.57 -13.24 9.54
C HIS A 188 6.29 -14.21 10.48
N HIS A 189 5.82 -14.30 11.73
CA HIS A 189 6.43 -15.15 12.75
C HIS A 189 5.81 -16.55 12.85
N ALA A 190 4.79 -16.88 12.05
CA ALA A 190 4.17 -18.19 12.06
C ALA A 190 5.03 -19.23 11.33
N SER A 191 5.44 -20.29 12.03
CA SER A 191 6.18 -21.41 11.42
C SER A 191 5.39 -22.22 10.40
N THR A 192 4.06 -22.10 10.40
CA THR A 192 3.14 -22.79 9.49
C THR A 192 2.87 -22.04 8.19
N VAL A 193 3.36 -20.80 8.07
CA VAL A 193 3.17 -19.95 6.90
C VAL A 193 4.54 -19.52 6.36
N HIS A 194 4.81 -19.86 5.11
CA HIS A 194 6.06 -19.49 4.44
C HIS A 194 5.77 -18.48 3.32
N LEU A 195 6.11 -17.22 3.56
CA LEU A 195 5.92 -16.13 2.63
C LEU A 195 7.24 -15.35 2.46
N GLU A 196 7.52 -14.95 1.21
CA GLU A 196 8.54 -13.93 0.95
C GLU A 196 7.99 -12.52 1.27
N ASN A 197 8.87 -11.55 1.50
CA ASN A 197 8.51 -10.18 1.85
C ASN A 197 8.49 -9.28 0.61
N PRO A 198 7.45 -9.42 -0.23
CA PRO A 198 6.26 -8.56 -0.04
C PRO A 198 4.94 -9.34 0.19
N GLY A 199 4.97 -10.66 0.08
CA GLY A 199 3.82 -11.56 0.27
C GLY A 199 3.13 -11.34 1.61
N THR A 200 3.86 -11.22 2.71
CA THR A 200 3.31 -10.96 4.06
C THR A 200 2.37 -9.76 4.10
N VAL A 201 2.81 -8.62 3.56
CA VAL A 201 2.04 -7.36 3.59
C VAL A 201 0.77 -7.48 2.73
N GLN A 202 0.87 -8.08 1.55
CA GLN A 202 -0.27 -8.26 0.65
C GLN A 202 -1.25 -9.34 1.12
N VAL A 203 -0.77 -10.41 1.74
CA VAL A 203 -1.59 -11.50 2.32
C VAL A 203 -2.27 -11.03 3.61
N GLY A 204 -1.63 -10.17 4.39
CA GLY A 204 -2.21 -9.59 5.59
C GLY A 204 -3.44 -8.70 5.31
N LEU A 205 -3.50 -8.04 4.14
CA LEU A 205 -4.62 -7.17 3.75
C LEU A 205 -6.00 -7.87 3.76
N PRO A 206 -6.25 -8.93 2.97
CA PRO A 206 -7.55 -9.60 2.99
C PRO A 206 -7.88 -10.20 4.36
N VAL A 207 -6.87 -10.64 5.12
CA VAL A 207 -7.06 -11.22 6.45
C VAL A 207 -7.51 -10.16 7.44
N VAL A 208 -6.89 -8.97 7.47
CA VAL A 208 -7.32 -7.89 8.36
C VAL A 208 -8.72 -7.39 8.03
N LEU A 209 -9.05 -7.26 6.74
CA LEU A 209 -10.40 -6.86 6.32
C LEU A 209 -11.45 -7.88 6.78
N TYR A 210 -11.16 -9.18 6.63
CA TYR A 210 -12.08 -10.23 7.05
C TYR A 210 -12.21 -10.31 8.57
N ARG A 211 -11.09 -10.24 9.30
CA ARG A 211 -11.04 -10.29 10.76
C ARG A 211 -11.79 -9.13 11.42
N GLN A 212 -11.73 -7.94 10.81
CA GLN A 212 -12.37 -6.73 11.31
C GLN A 212 -13.75 -6.47 10.69
N ASN A 213 -14.25 -7.38 9.84
CA ASN A 213 -15.49 -7.22 9.09
C ASN A 213 -15.59 -5.86 8.36
N ILE A 214 -14.48 -5.42 7.77
CA ILE A 214 -14.39 -4.15 7.06
C ILE A 214 -14.95 -4.34 5.65
N GLU A 215 -16.03 -3.61 5.34
CA GLU A 215 -16.54 -3.50 3.97
C GLU A 215 -15.57 -2.71 3.10
N PHE A 216 -15.49 -3.12 1.84
CA PHE A 216 -14.49 -2.54 0.97
C PHE A 216 -14.87 -2.56 -0.51
N ALA A 217 -14.24 -1.67 -1.28
CA ALA A 217 -14.41 -1.55 -2.72
C ALA A 217 -13.15 -1.92 -3.50
N LEU A 218 -13.36 -2.35 -4.74
CA LEU A 218 -12.28 -2.59 -5.69
C LEU A 218 -12.00 -1.35 -6.55
N LEU A 219 -10.76 -0.88 -6.51
CA LEU A 219 -10.29 0.16 -7.43
C LEU A 219 -10.23 -0.38 -8.86
N ASP A 220 -10.78 0.40 -9.80
CA ASP A 220 -10.81 0.06 -11.22
C ASP A 220 -9.48 0.31 -11.95
N GLY A 221 -9.49 0.04 -13.26
CA GLY A 221 -8.34 0.10 -14.15
C GLY A 221 -7.56 1.42 -14.17
N ARG A 222 -8.14 2.52 -13.68
CA ARG A 222 -7.53 3.86 -13.69
C ARG A 222 -6.48 4.05 -12.60
N PHE A 223 -6.51 3.22 -11.55
CA PHE A 223 -5.64 3.36 -10.38
C PHE A 223 -4.62 2.23 -10.35
N ASN A 224 -3.35 2.51 -10.04
CA ASN A 224 -2.34 1.46 -9.86
C ASN A 224 -2.09 0.59 -11.10
N PHE A 225 -1.83 1.24 -12.25
CA PHE A 225 -1.44 0.55 -13.47
C PHE A 225 0.06 0.24 -13.44
N ALA A 226 0.40 -1.04 -13.31
CA ALA A 226 1.80 -1.48 -13.34
C ALA A 226 2.27 -1.71 -14.80
N LEU A 227 3.33 -1.01 -15.19
CA LEU A 227 4.09 -1.32 -16.41
C LEU A 227 4.89 -2.61 -16.15
N ASN A 228 4.28 -3.77 -16.42
CA ASN A 228 5.01 -5.03 -16.32
C ASN A 228 6.14 -5.11 -17.36
N LYS A 229 7.17 -5.92 -17.09
CA LYS A 229 8.28 -6.20 -18.03
C LYS A 229 7.83 -6.71 -19.42
N TRP A 230 6.56 -7.08 -19.59
CA TRP A 230 5.97 -7.47 -20.87
C TRP A 230 5.82 -6.31 -21.86
N TRP A 231 5.69 -5.07 -21.39
CA TRP A 231 5.70 -3.89 -22.26
C TRP A 231 7.00 -3.75 -23.06
N GLY A 232 8.14 -4.11 -22.46
CA GLY A 232 9.43 -4.15 -23.16
C GLY A 232 9.54 -5.23 -24.24
N LYS A 233 8.70 -6.28 -24.20
CA LYS A 233 8.58 -7.29 -25.27
C LYS A 233 7.61 -6.85 -26.38
N LEU A 234 6.54 -6.13 -26.03
CA LEU A 234 5.60 -5.59 -27.04
C LEU A 234 6.21 -4.42 -27.83
N MET A 235 7.02 -3.57 -27.19
CA MET A 235 7.69 -2.43 -27.84
C MET A 235 8.89 -2.82 -28.71
N LYS A 236 9.32 -4.09 -28.69
CA LYS A 236 10.36 -4.64 -29.60
C LYS A 236 9.78 -5.27 -30.88
N ARG A 237 8.49 -5.07 -31.16
CA ARG A 237 7.79 -5.60 -32.35
C ARG A 237 7.36 -4.52 -33.35
N HIS A 238 7.98 -3.34 -33.30
CA HIS A 238 7.88 -2.33 -34.35
C HIS A 238 9.26 -1.94 -34.83
#